data_AF-A0A0G0BEH8-F1
#
_entry.id   AF-A0A0G0BEH8-F1
#
_cell.length_a   1.000
_cell.length_b   1.000
_cell.length_c   1.000
_cell.angle_alpha   90.00
_cell.angle_beta   90.00
_cell.angle_gamma   90.00
#
_symmetry.space_group_name_H-M   'P 1'
#
loop_
_entity.id
_entity.type
_entity.pdbx_description
1 polymer ?
#
loop_
_entity_poly.entity_id
_entity_poly.type
_entity_poly.pdbx_seq_one_letter_code
_entity_poly.pdbx_strand_id
1 'polypeptide(L)'
;MTEKVKIKKIVDKKTGHCCQLMAKFIDDPRIRISYYPDWRGYYLETTGIGVQLMFNCPWCGFKFPEDLSDKRAKIIKKECKIDPYDDEQAGKIPEEFKSEEWWKKREL
;
A
#
# COMPACT_ATOMS: atom_id res chain seq x y z
N MET A 1 -6.65 -16.23 31.80
CA MET A 1 -7.72 -16.25 30.79
C MET A 1 -7.43 -15.14 29.80
N THR A 2 -6.84 -15.45 28.65
CA THR A 2 -6.57 -14.45 27.61
C THR A 2 -7.80 -14.33 26.72
N GLU A 3 -8.59 -13.28 26.93
CA GLU A 3 -9.72 -12.94 26.08
C GLU A 3 -9.21 -12.64 24.66
N LYS A 4 -9.66 -13.43 23.68
CA LYS A 4 -9.39 -13.18 22.27
C LYS A 4 -10.20 -11.96 21.85
N VAL A 5 -9.55 -10.79 21.81
CA VAL A 5 -10.13 -9.57 21.22
C VAL A 5 -10.44 -9.87 19.74
N LYS A 6 -11.72 -10.02 19.41
CA LYS A 6 -12.18 -10.15 18.03
C LYS A 6 -12.06 -8.78 17.35
N ILE A 7 -10.93 -8.51 16.71
CA ILE A 7 -10.75 -7.34 15.85
C ILE A 7 -11.67 -7.54 14.64
N LYS A 8 -12.86 -6.92 14.67
CA LYS A 8 -13.73 -6.86 13.49
C LYS A 8 -12.96 -6.16 12.37
N LYS A 9 -13.10 -6.65 11.12
CA LYS A 9 -12.75 -5.91 9.91
C LYS A 9 -13.55 -4.61 9.92
N ILE A 10 -12.92 -3.52 10.37
CA ILE A 10 -13.44 -2.18 10.17
C ILE A 10 -12.67 -1.69 8.96
N VAL A 11 -13.28 -1.78 7.77
CA VAL A 11 -12.94 -0.82 6.73
C VAL A 11 -13.99 0.25 6.90
N ASP A 12 -13.58 1.45 7.26
CA ASP A 12 -14.51 2.58 7.27
C ASP A 12 -14.88 2.86 5.81
N LYS A 13 -16.09 2.44 5.44
CA LYS A 13 -16.61 2.57 4.08
C LYS A 13 -16.69 4.03 3.61
N LYS A 14 -16.61 5.00 4.53
CA LYS A 14 -16.59 6.42 4.18
C LYS A 14 -15.20 6.90 3.80
N THR A 15 -14.14 6.28 4.33
CA THR A 15 -12.77 6.77 4.14
C THR A 15 -11.92 5.87 3.26
N GLY A 16 -12.33 4.62 3.01
CA GLY A 16 -11.51 3.64 2.29
C GLY A 16 -10.35 3.07 3.12
N HIS A 17 -10.21 3.50 4.38
CA HIS A 17 -9.15 3.06 5.30
C HIS A 17 -9.68 2.19 6.43
N CYS A 18 -8.78 1.56 7.19
CA CYS A 18 -9.16 0.64 8.28
C CYS A 18 -9.77 1.32 9.53
N CYS A 19 -9.57 2.62 9.72
CA CYS A 19 -10.23 3.39 10.78
C CYS A 19 -10.18 4.88 10.50
N GLN A 20 -10.98 5.65 11.23
CA GLN A 20 -11.03 7.11 11.11
C GLN A 20 -9.69 7.78 11.47
N LEU A 21 -8.94 7.23 12.42
CA LEU A 21 -7.61 7.75 12.76
C LEU A 21 -6.62 7.54 11.62
N MET A 22 -6.64 6.37 10.96
CA MET A 22 -5.80 6.12 9.77
C MET A 22 -6.11 7.13 8.67
N ALA A 23 -7.39 7.33 8.37
CA ALA A 23 -7.83 8.31 7.37
C ALA A 23 -7.45 9.74 7.75
N LYS A 24 -7.59 10.12 9.01
CA LYS A 24 -7.23 11.46 9.47
C LYS A 24 -5.72 11.72 9.35
N PHE A 25 -4.90 10.74 9.73
CA PHE A 25 -3.45 10.94 9.82
C PHE A 25 -2.72 10.74 8.50
N ILE A 26 -3.31 10.03 7.53
CA ILE A 26 -2.74 9.98 6.17
C ILE A 26 -2.85 11.32 5.45
N ASP A 27 -3.89 12.10 5.78
CA ASP A 27 -4.10 13.46 5.25
C ASP A 27 -3.38 14.54 6.08
N ASP A 28 -2.75 14.18 7.21
CA ASP A 28 -2.07 15.13 8.08
C ASP A 28 -0.60 15.29 7.64
N PRO A 29 -0.19 16.45 7.09
CA PRO A 29 1.17 16.63 6.55
C PRO A 29 2.28 16.57 7.62
N ARG A 30 1.91 16.57 8.91
CA ARG A 30 2.87 16.40 10.02
C ARG A 30 3.20 14.92 10.26
N ILE A 31 2.39 14.01 9.73
CA ILE A 31 2.56 12.57 9.86
C ILE A 31 3.03 12.02 8.53
N ARG A 32 4.20 11.38 8.54
CA ARG A 32 4.84 10.88 7.34
C ARG A 32 4.36 9.48 6.98
N ILE A 33 3.06 9.33 6.74
CA ILE A 33 2.43 8.08 6.31
C ILE A 33 1.80 8.30 4.94
N SER A 34 2.13 7.41 4.00
CA SER A 34 1.63 7.44 2.63
C SER A 34 0.98 6.10 2.28
N TYR A 35 -0.11 6.14 1.53
CA TYR A 35 -0.72 4.97 0.92
C TYR A 35 -0.39 4.97 -0.57
N TYR A 36 0.25 3.92 -1.04
CA TYR A 36 0.55 3.74 -2.46
C TYR A 36 -0.48 2.80 -3.07
N PRO A 37 -1.43 3.29 -3.88
CA PRO A 37 -2.52 2.48 -4.43
C PRO A 37 -2.01 1.41 -5.39
N ASP A 38 -0.91 1.66 -6.10
CA ASP A 38 -0.27 0.69 -6.99
C ASP A 38 0.42 -0.45 -6.24
N TRP A 39 0.89 -0.22 -5.01
CA TRP A 39 1.48 -1.26 -4.14
C TRP A 39 0.46 -1.87 -3.19
N ARG A 40 -0.73 -1.25 -3.02
CA ARG A 40 -1.74 -1.65 -2.04
C ARG A 40 -1.16 -1.69 -0.61
N GLY A 41 -0.31 -0.73 -0.30
CA GLY A 41 0.46 -0.72 0.95
C GLY A 41 0.48 0.65 1.63
N TYR A 42 0.65 0.62 2.95
CA TYR A 42 0.87 1.81 3.78
C TYR A 42 2.32 1.86 4.22
N TYR A 43 2.92 3.04 4.16
CA TYR A 43 4.35 3.21 4.36
C TYR A 43 4.65 4.44 5.20
N LEU A 44 5.67 4.31 6.05
CA LEU A 44 6.28 5.42 6.76
C LEU A 44 7.41 6.00 5.90
N GLU A 45 7.34 7.28 5.60
CA GLU A 45 8.42 7.95 4.88
C GLU A 45 9.57 8.27 5.83
N THR A 46 10.77 7.87 5.46
CA THR A 46 11.98 8.15 6.26
C THR A 46 12.60 9.49 5.85
N THR A 47 13.53 10.02 6.62
CA THR A 47 14.26 11.27 6.28
C THR A 47 15.18 11.13 5.06
N GLY A 48 15.30 9.94 4.47
CA GLY A 48 16.03 9.68 3.24
C GLY A 48 15.13 9.22 2.09
N ILE A 49 15.71 8.47 1.15
CA ILE A 49 15.04 7.95 -0.06
C ILE A 49 14.20 6.70 0.26
N GLY A 50 14.33 6.15 1.46
CA GLY A 50 13.65 4.93 1.87
C GLY A 50 12.24 5.15 2.42
N VAL A 51 11.42 4.13 2.29
CA VAL A 51 10.14 4.00 2.96
C VAL A 51 10.11 2.71 3.79
N GLN A 52 9.39 2.71 4.91
CA GLN A 52 9.20 1.54 5.75
C GLN A 52 7.77 1.03 5.58
N LEU A 53 7.62 -0.20 5.08
CA LEU A 53 6.32 -0.86 4.98
C LEU A 53 5.69 -1.06 6.37
N MET A 54 4.41 -0.75 6.47
CA MET A 54 3.59 -1.00 7.65
C MET A 54 2.78 -2.28 7.45
N PHE A 55 2.79 -3.19 8.43
CA PHE A 55 1.98 -4.42 8.41
C PHE A 55 0.65 -4.27 9.15
N ASN A 56 0.57 -3.33 10.08
CA ASN A 56 -0.60 -3.11 10.91
C ASN A 56 -0.87 -1.61 11.07
N CYS A 57 -2.14 -1.26 11.23
CA CYS A 57 -2.55 0.07 11.63
C CYS A 57 -2.09 0.35 13.07
N PRO A 58 -1.35 1.44 13.33
CA PRO A 58 -0.84 1.76 14.66
C PRO A 58 -1.95 2.18 15.64
N TRP A 59 -3.15 2.48 15.13
CA TRP A 59 -4.27 2.96 15.95
C TRP A 59 -5.31 1.89 16.28
N CYS A 60 -5.71 1.07 15.31
CA CYS A 60 -6.74 0.04 15.53
C CYS A 60 -6.19 -1.39 15.51
N GLY A 61 -4.89 -1.58 15.25
CA GLY A 61 -4.24 -2.89 15.19
C GLY A 61 -4.61 -3.73 13.95
N PHE A 62 -5.44 -3.20 13.05
CA PHE A 62 -5.85 -3.91 11.83
C PHE A 62 -4.63 -4.34 11.02
N LYS A 63 -4.54 -5.64 10.72
CA LYS A 63 -3.51 -6.19 9.83
C LYS A 63 -3.86 -5.81 8.40
N PHE A 64 -2.97 -5.08 7.73
CA PHE A 64 -3.19 -4.66 6.36
C PHE A 64 -3.20 -5.87 5.40
N PRO A 65 -3.84 -5.71 4.22
CA PRO A 65 -3.69 -6.67 3.14
C PRO A 65 -2.22 -6.89 2.76
N GLU A 66 -1.97 -7.96 1.99
CA GLU A 66 -0.65 -8.21 1.42
C GLU A 66 -0.21 -7.00 0.58
N ASP A 67 1.03 -6.56 0.80
CA ASP A 67 1.70 -5.60 -0.06
C ASP A 67 2.01 -6.23 -1.42
N LEU A 68 1.75 -5.47 -2.49
CA LEU A 68 1.89 -5.95 -3.86
C LEU A 68 3.13 -5.39 -4.56
N SER A 69 4.00 -4.62 -3.90
CA SER A 69 5.18 -3.99 -4.54
C SER A 69 6.08 -5.01 -5.28
N ASP A 70 6.46 -6.09 -4.62
CA ASP A 70 7.27 -7.17 -5.22
C ASP A 70 6.51 -7.92 -6.32
N LYS A 71 5.20 -8.17 -6.11
CA LYS A 71 4.35 -8.88 -7.08
C LYS A 71 4.19 -8.04 -8.35
N ARG A 72 3.98 -6.73 -8.20
CA ARG A 72 3.92 -5.74 -9.26
C ARG A 72 5.23 -5.74 -10.06
N ALA A 73 6.37 -5.68 -9.39
CA ALA A 73 7.66 -5.66 -10.08
C ALA A 73 7.89 -6.92 -10.93
N LYS A 74 7.54 -8.10 -10.39
CA LYS A 74 7.61 -9.38 -11.12
C LYS A 74 6.68 -9.40 -12.33
N ILE A 75 5.46 -8.87 -12.20
CA ILE A 75 4.48 -8.81 -13.29
C ILE A 75 4.95 -7.87 -14.39
N ILE A 76 5.39 -6.65 -14.06
CA ILE A 76 5.93 -5.68 -15.03
C ILE A 76 7.11 -6.29 -15.80
N LYS A 77 8.04 -6.93 -15.09
CA LYS A 77 9.18 -7.60 -15.72
C LYS A 77 8.77 -8.74 -16.66
N LYS A 78 7.74 -9.51 -16.28
CA LYS A 78 7.25 -10.64 -17.06
C LYS A 78 6.44 -10.20 -18.28
N GLU A 79 5.47 -9.31 -18.10
CA GLU A 79 4.47 -8.91 -19.10
C GLU A 79 4.98 -7.79 -20.00
N CYS A 80 5.61 -6.76 -19.43
CA CYS A 80 6.05 -5.57 -20.16
C CYS A 80 7.51 -5.64 -20.61
N LYS A 81 8.27 -6.64 -20.15
CA LYS A 81 9.73 -6.76 -20.38
C LYS A 81 10.51 -5.53 -19.93
N ILE A 82 10.02 -4.85 -18.89
CA ILE A 82 10.61 -3.67 -18.27
C ILE A 82 11.18 -4.06 -16.91
N ASP A 83 12.41 -3.67 -16.61
CA ASP A 83 12.88 -3.73 -15.23
C ASP A 83 12.43 -2.47 -14.48
N PRO A 84 11.51 -2.57 -13.49
CA PRO A 84 10.99 -1.41 -12.79
C PRO A 84 12.01 -0.75 -11.84
N TYR A 85 13.16 -1.40 -11.60
CA TYR A 85 14.25 -0.87 -10.79
C TYR A 85 15.37 -0.24 -11.63
N ASP A 86 15.21 -0.23 -12.96
CA ASP A 86 16.13 0.43 -13.89
C ASP A 86 15.60 1.83 -14.23
N ASP A 87 16.38 2.86 -13.90
CA ASP A 87 15.95 4.26 -14.01
C ASP A 87 15.60 4.67 -15.46
N GLU A 88 16.28 4.09 -16.47
CA GLU A 88 16.02 4.37 -17.88
C GLU A 88 14.70 3.74 -18.38
N GLN A 89 14.25 2.68 -17.71
CA GLN A 89 13.04 1.95 -18.06
C GLN A 89 11.85 2.25 -17.15
N ALA A 90 12.08 2.73 -15.92
CA ALA A 90 11.02 3.03 -14.95
C ALA A 90 9.99 4.03 -15.51
N GLY A 91 10.45 5.01 -16.30
CA GLY A 91 9.56 5.95 -16.99
C GLY A 91 8.65 5.33 -18.07
N LYS A 92 8.93 4.09 -18.49
CA LYS A 92 8.18 3.34 -19.51
C LYS A 92 7.13 2.41 -18.90
N ILE A 93 7.02 2.35 -17.57
CA ILE A 93 6.01 1.54 -16.88
C ILE A 93 4.61 1.98 -17.35
N PRO A 94 3.76 1.06 -17.85
CA PRO A 94 2.43 1.42 -18.32
C PRO A 94 1.59 2.07 -17.23
N GLU A 95 0.75 3.03 -17.62
CA GLU A 95 -0.06 3.81 -16.69
C GLU A 95 -1.00 2.95 -15.83
N GLU A 96 -1.45 1.80 -16.35
CA GLU A 96 -2.28 0.88 -15.57
C GLU A 96 -1.60 0.39 -14.29
N PHE A 97 -0.27 0.26 -14.30
CA PHE A 97 0.50 -0.18 -13.13
C PHE A 97 0.73 0.94 -12.11
N LYS A 98 0.29 2.17 -12.36
CA LYS A 98 0.47 3.31 -11.43
C LYS A 98 -0.75 3.57 -10.54
N SER A 99 -1.78 2.76 -10.66
CA SER A 99 -3.02 2.90 -9.89
C SER A 99 -3.49 1.55 -9.33
N GLU A 100 -4.62 1.53 -8.64
CA GLU A 100 -5.15 0.30 -8.05
C GLU A 100 -5.79 -0.64 -9.09
N GLU A 101 -6.01 -0.13 -10.29
CA GLU A 101 -6.73 -0.81 -11.37
C GLU A 101 -5.99 -2.06 -11.86
N TRP A 102 -4.65 -2.09 -11.86
CA TRP A 102 -3.92 -3.26 -12.35
C TRP A 102 -4.16 -4.51 -11.50
N TRP A 103 -4.22 -4.36 -10.18
CA TRP A 103 -4.41 -5.49 -9.27
C TRP A 103 -5.90 -5.82 -9.11
N LYS A 104 -6.79 -4.82 -9.17
CA LYS A 104 -8.24 -5.06 -9.21
C LYS A 104 -8.65 -5.90 -10.43
N LYS A 105 -8.12 -5.57 -11.62
CA LYS A 105 -8.38 -6.34 -12.86
C LYS A 105 -7.84 -7.77 -12.82
N ARG A 106 -6.82 -8.01 -12.00
CA ARG A 106 -6.15 -9.31 -11.84
C ARG A 106 -6.64 -10.08 -10.59
N GLU A 107 -7.65 -9.54 -9.89
CA GLU A 107 -8.25 -10.11 -8.68
C GLU A 107 -7.22 -10.44 -7.58
N LEU A 108 -6.20 -9.57 -7.45
CA LEU A 108 -5.13 -9.66 -6.45
C LEU A 108 -5.47 -8.93 -5.16
#